data_AF-A0A849ZU69-F1
#
_entry.id   AF-A0A849ZU69-F1
#
_cell.length_a   1.000
_cell.length_b   1.000
_cell.length_c   1.000
_cell.angle_alpha   90.00
_cell.angle_beta   90.00
_cell.angle_gamma   90.00
#
_symmetry.space_group_name_H-M   'P 1'
#
loop_
_entity.id
_entity.type
_entity.pdbx_description
1 polymer ?
#
loop_
_entity_poly.entity_id
_entity_poly.type
_entity_poly.pdbx_seq_one_letter_code
_entity_poly.pdbx_strand_id
1 'polypeptide(L)'
;MDIMVNLFVGVLHLIVVAIDVVAFFFIVRLLVTRWPIAWLKALDGAGAPVVDGLYETLGKRVGVASFHGASKALIAMLVLLALGEIRMALTVVVP
;
A
#
# COMPACT_ATOMS: atom_id res chain seq x y z
N MET A 1 12.71 17.23 -26.74
CA MET A 1 11.41 17.10 -26.03
C MET A 1 11.26 15.68 -25.47
N ASP A 2 11.78 14.67 -26.17
CA ASP A 2 11.67 13.25 -25.81
C ASP A 2 12.35 12.83 -24.50
N ILE A 3 13.47 13.46 -24.13
CA ILE A 3 14.16 13.14 -22.86
C ILE A 3 13.31 13.49 -21.62
N MET A 4 12.65 14.66 -21.63
CA MET A 4 11.80 15.08 -20.50
C MET A 4 10.56 14.19 -20.39
N VAL A 5 10.01 13.76 -21.52
CA VAL A 5 8.86 12.83 -21.58
C VAL A 5 9.27 11.46 -21.07
N ASN A 6 10.41 10.91 -21.51
CA ASN A 6 10.91 9.61 -21.02
C ASN A 6 11.26 9.64 -19.53
N LEU A 7 11.82 10.75 -19.04
CA LEU A 7 12.09 10.93 -17.61
C LEU A 7 10.77 10.92 -16.82
N PHE A 8 9.76 11.64 -17.31
CA PHE A 8 8.44 11.70 -16.67
C PHE A 8 7.74 10.33 -16.64
N VAL A 9 7.77 9.60 -17.76
CA VAL A 9 7.25 8.22 -17.85
C VAL A 9 8.00 7.28 -16.91
N GLY A 10 9.32 7.40 -16.82
CA GLY A 10 10.14 6.63 -15.88
C GLY A 10 9.81 6.90 -14.42
N VAL A 11 9.59 8.17 -14.06
CA VAL A 11 9.15 8.56 -12.71
C VAL A 11 7.76 7.99 -12.41
N LEU A 12 6.81 8.07 -13.36
CA LEU A 12 5.49 7.47 -13.19
C LEU A 12 5.57 5.94 -13.00
N HIS A 13 6.43 5.25 -13.76
CA HIS A 13 6.68 3.83 -13.57
C HIS A 13 7.20 3.51 -12.16
N LEU A 14 8.15 4.30 -11.64
CA LEU A 14 8.65 4.13 -10.28
C LEU A 14 7.55 4.32 -9.23
N ILE A 15 6.62 5.25 -9.46
CA ILE A 15 5.46 5.44 -8.57
C ILE A 15 4.55 4.22 -8.59
N VAL A 16 4.27 3.64 -9.76
CA VAL A 16 3.47 2.41 -9.89
C VAL A 16 4.12 1.26 -9.13
N VAL A 17 5.43 1.06 -9.31
CA VAL A 17 6.19 0.02 -8.59
C VAL A 17 6.14 0.26 -7.08
N ALA A 18 6.29 1.51 -6.62
CA ALA A 18 6.19 1.83 -5.20
C ALA A 18 4.81 1.51 -4.62
N ILE A 19 3.73 1.78 -5.37
CA ILE A 19 2.37 1.42 -4.99
C ILE A 19 2.22 -0.10 -4.84
N ASP A 20 2.74 -0.88 -5.78
CA ASP A 20 2.69 -2.35 -5.74
C ASP A 20 3.44 -2.90 -4.52
N VAL A 21 4.59 -2.31 -4.18
CA VAL A 21 5.36 -2.67 -2.97
C VAL A 21 4.57 -2.38 -1.69
N VAL A 22 3.90 -1.23 -1.60
CA VAL A 22 3.05 -0.88 -0.45
C VAL A 22 1.87 -1.85 -0.34
N ALA A 23 1.21 -2.16 -1.46
CA ALA A 23 0.11 -3.12 -1.51
C ALA A 23 0.55 -4.52 -1.05
N PHE A 24 1.73 -4.96 -1.49
CA PHE A 24 2.33 -6.22 -1.05
C PHE A 24 2.48 -6.28 0.47
N PHE A 25 3.04 -5.24 1.11
CA PHE A 25 3.18 -5.22 2.57
C PHE A 25 1.83 -5.19 3.30
N PHE A 26 0.82 -4.52 2.75
CA PHE A 26 -0.54 -4.58 3.30
C PHE A 26 -1.13 -5.99 3.27
N ILE A 27 -0.92 -6.71 2.16
CA ILE A 27 -1.34 -8.11 2.02
C ILE A 27 -0.59 -8.98 3.04
N VAL A 28 0.72 -8.82 3.18
CA VAL A 28 1.53 -9.55 4.17
C VAL A 28 1.02 -9.31 5.60
N ARG A 29 0.71 -8.06 5.98
CA ARG A 29 0.13 -7.71 7.30
C ARG A 29 -1.19 -8.44 7.55
N LEU A 30 -2.07 -8.48 6.55
CA LEU A 30 -3.33 -9.22 6.62
C LEU A 30 -3.09 -10.73 6.76
N LEU A 31 -2.16 -11.29 5.98
CA LEU A 31 -1.80 -12.70 6.03
C LEU A 31 -1.22 -13.07 7.39
N VAL A 32 -0.31 -12.28 7.97
CA VAL A 32 0.24 -12.52 9.32
C VAL A 32 -0.85 -12.52 10.39
N THR A 33 -1.84 -11.64 10.25
CA THR A 33 -2.97 -11.54 11.20
C THR A 33 -3.83 -12.81 11.18
N ARG A 34 -3.96 -13.48 10.02
CA ARG A 34 -4.72 -14.72 9.85
C ARG A 34 -3.87 -15.98 10.08
N TRP A 35 -2.63 -15.97 9.64
CA TRP A 35 -1.68 -17.08 9.65
C TRP A 35 -0.28 -16.58 10.06
N PRO A 36 0.04 -16.60 11.37
CA PRO A 36 1.26 -16.03 11.92
C PRO A 36 2.50 -16.92 11.70
N ILE A 37 2.83 -17.21 10.43
CA ILE A 37 3.99 -18.03 10.04
C ILE A 37 5.28 -17.21 10.15
N ALA A 38 6.39 -17.83 10.58
CA ALA A 38 7.64 -17.15 10.90
C ALA A 38 8.21 -16.28 9.75
N TRP A 39 8.20 -16.80 8.51
CA TRP A 39 8.71 -16.05 7.35
C TRP A 39 7.82 -14.84 6.99
N LEU A 40 6.49 -14.98 7.16
CA LEU A 40 5.55 -13.87 6.96
C LEU A 40 5.74 -12.77 8.02
N LYS A 41 6.00 -13.15 9.28
CA LYS A 41 6.30 -12.19 10.35
C LYS A 41 7.57 -11.38 10.07
N ALA A 42 8.59 -12.00 9.49
CA ALA A 42 9.82 -11.29 9.11
C ALA A 42 9.54 -10.24 8.02
N LEU A 43 8.74 -10.60 7.01
CA LEU A 43 8.31 -9.67 5.96
C LEU A 43 7.41 -8.55 6.49
N ASP A 44 6.51 -8.89 7.42
CA ASP A 44 5.65 -7.92 8.09
C ASP A 44 6.47 -6.92 8.92
N GLY A 45 7.48 -7.40 9.65
CA GLY A 45 8.40 -6.54 10.38
C GLY A 45 9.16 -5.58 9.48
N ALA A 46 9.57 -6.02 8.29
CA ALA A 46 10.23 -5.15 7.30
C ALA A 46 9.27 -4.09 6.72
N GLY A 47 8.00 -4.44 6.52
CA GLY A 47 6.96 -3.55 6.00
C GLY A 47 6.28 -2.66 7.04
N ALA A 48 6.46 -2.95 8.34
CA ALA A 48 5.75 -2.31 9.43
C ALA A 48 5.84 -0.77 9.42
N PRO A 49 7.01 -0.13 9.20
CA PRO A 49 7.09 1.34 9.21
C PRO A 49 6.19 2.00 8.17
N VAL A 50 6.07 1.38 6.99
CA VAL A 50 5.26 1.91 5.88
C VAL A 50 3.79 1.70 6.16
N VAL A 51 3.41 0.48 6.56
CA VAL A 51 2.02 0.09 6.80
C VAL A 51 1.45 0.81 8.03
N ASP A 52 2.21 0.88 9.12
CA ASP A 52 1.77 1.54 10.36
C ASP A 52 1.64 3.05 10.19
N GLY A 53 2.56 3.69 9.43
CA GLY A 53 2.45 5.10 9.08
C GLY A 53 1.18 5.42 8.26
N LEU A 54 0.79 4.50 7.36
CA LEU A 54 -0.47 4.61 6.61
C LEU A 54 -1.69 4.44 7.52
N TYR A 55 -1.70 3.45 8.41
CA TYR A 55 -2.79 3.29 9.39
C TYR A 55 -2.91 4.51 10.30
N GLU A 56 -1.80 5.09 10.75
CA GLU A 56 -1.82 6.28 11.59
C GLU A 56 -2.36 7.50 10.83
N THR A 57 -1.92 7.71 9.59
CA THR A 57 -2.40 8.80 8.74
C THR A 57 -3.90 8.68 8.46
N LEU A 58 -4.36 7.47 8.17
CA LEU A 58 -5.77 7.19 7.95
C LEU A 58 -6.59 7.30 9.24
N GLY A 59 -6.06 6.81 10.36
CA GLY A 59 -6.68 6.95 11.68
C GLY A 59 -6.88 8.39 12.10
N LYS A 60 -5.89 9.24 11.85
CA LYS A 60 -5.98 10.69 12.07
C LYS A 60 -7.05 11.34 11.20
N ARG A 61 -7.20 10.93 9.93
CA ARG A 61 -8.22 11.48 9.02
C ARG A 61 -9.63 11.02 9.33
N VAL A 62 -9.80 9.79 9.83
CA VAL A 62 -11.12 9.21 10.12
C VAL A 62 -11.55 9.47 11.58
N GLY A 63 -10.66 10.01 12.42
CA GLY A 63 -10.99 10.39 13.81
C GLY A 63 -11.22 9.20 14.75
N VAL A 64 -10.79 8.00 14.36
CA VAL A 64 -11.03 6.77 15.12
C VAL A 64 -9.79 6.46 15.94
N ALA A 65 -9.88 6.69 17.25
CA ALA A 65 -8.78 6.53 18.21
C ALA A 65 -8.29 5.07 18.40
N SER A 66 -9.01 4.07 17.88
CA SER A 66 -8.60 2.67 17.95
C SER A 66 -9.31 1.83 16.90
N PHE A 67 -8.59 1.43 15.85
CA PHE A 67 -9.08 0.42 14.91
C PHE A 67 -8.98 -0.97 15.54
N HIS A 68 -10.09 -1.48 16.08
CA HIS A 68 -10.21 -2.88 16.49
C HIS A 68 -10.28 -3.80 15.25
N GLY A 69 -9.93 -5.08 15.40
CA GLY A 69 -9.53 -6.00 14.32
C GLY A 69 -10.39 -6.01 13.03
N ALA A 70 -11.71 -5.86 13.12
CA ALA A 70 -12.59 -5.77 11.95
C ALA A 70 -12.38 -4.46 11.15
N SER A 71 -12.18 -3.34 11.84
CA SER A 71 -11.90 -2.04 11.22
C SER A 71 -10.56 -2.04 10.49
N LYS A 72 -9.53 -2.73 11.04
CA LYS A 72 -8.22 -2.86 10.38
C LYS A 72 -8.33 -3.61 9.05
N ALA A 73 -9.07 -4.71 9.00
CA ALA A 73 -9.29 -5.46 7.76
C ALA A 73 -10.05 -4.64 6.71
N LEU A 74 -11.06 -3.87 7.14
CA LEU A 74 -11.84 -3.01 6.26
C LEU A 74 -10.99 -1.86 5.69
N ILE A 75 -10.14 -1.26 6.51
CA ILE A 75 -9.19 -0.23 6.06
C ILE A 75 -8.15 -0.81 5.11
N ALA A 76 -7.59 -1.99 5.42
CA ALA A 76 -6.66 -2.65 4.52
C ALA A 76 -7.31 -2.91 3.15
N MET A 77 -8.57 -3.32 3.13
CA MET A 77 -9.33 -3.53 1.90
C MET A 77 -9.57 -2.22 1.14
N LEU A 78 -9.93 -1.13 1.84
CA LEU A 78 -10.07 0.20 1.25
C LEU A 78 -8.74 0.74 0.70
N VAL A 79 -7.63 0.52 1.42
CA VAL A 79 -6.28 0.91 0.96
C VAL A 79 -5.89 0.12 -0.27
N LEU A 80 -6.08 -1.20 -0.27
CA LEU A 80 -5.79 -2.04 -1.44
C LEU A 80 -6.66 -1.65 -2.64
N LEU A 81 -7.94 -1.32 -2.42
CA LEU A 81 -8.81 -0.83 -3.48
C LEU A 81 -8.31 0.51 -4.03
N ALA A 82 -8.01 1.48 -3.16
CA ALA A 82 -7.50 2.77 -3.57
C ALA A 82 -6.16 2.66 -4.33
N LEU A 83 -5.24 1.84 -3.84
CA LEU A 83 -3.97 1.57 -4.52
C LEU A 83 -4.19 0.88 -5.88
N GLY A 84 -5.15 -0.05 -5.97
CA GLY A 84 -5.53 -0.71 -7.21
C GLY A 84 -6.10 0.26 -8.26
N GLU A 85 -6.98 1.16 -7.85
CA GLU A 85 -7.54 2.21 -8.72
C GLU A 85 -6.45 3.18 -9.18
N ILE A 86 -5.57 3.64 -8.27
CA ILE A 86 -4.45 4.52 -8.62
C ILE A 86 -3.52 3.82 -9.61
N ARG A 87 -3.18 2.55 -9.36
CA ARG A 87 -2.38 1.74 -10.28
C ARG A 87 -3.03 1.67 -11.65
N MET A 88 -4.33 1.33 -11.71
CA MET A 88 -5.07 1.20 -12.97
C MET A 88 -5.06 2.52 -13.75
N ALA A 89 -5.36 3.64 -13.09
CA ALA A 89 -5.31 4.96 -13.68
C ALA A 89 -3.90 5.32 -14.19
N LEU A 90 -2.86 5.01 -13.42
CA LEU A 90 -1.47 5.27 -13.83
C LEU A 90 -1.04 4.40 -15.01
N THR A 91 -1.44 3.12 -15.08
CA THR A 91 -1.17 2.27 -16.27
C THR A 91 -1.89 2.75 -17.53
N VAL A 92 -3.04 3.42 -17.43
CA VAL A 92 -3.69 4.03 -18.61
C VAL A 92 -2.91 5.25 -19.09
N VAL A 93 -2.26 5.97 -18.17
CA VAL A 93 -1.45 7.17 -18.47
C VAL A 93 -0.05 6.82 -18.96
N VAL A 94 0.45 5.63 -18.61
CA VAL A 94 1.78 5.11 -18.92
C VAL A 94 1.62 3.94 -19.91
N PRO A 95 1.59 4.20 -21.24
CA PRO A 95 1.42 3.17 -22.26
C PRO A 95 2.65 2.26 -22.42
#